data_AF-A0A674KA17-F1
#
_entry.id   AF-A0A674KA17-F1
#
_cell.length_a   1.000
_cell.length_b   1.000
_cell.length_c   1.000
_cell.angle_alpha   90.00
_cell.angle_beta   90.00
_cell.angle_gamma   90.00
#
_symmetry.space_group_name_H-M   'P 1'
#
loop_
_entity.id
_entity.type
_entity.pdbx_description
1 polymer ?
#
loop_
_entity_poly.entity_id
_entity_poly.type
_entity_poly.pdbx_seq_one_letter_code
_entity_poly.pdbx_strand_id
1 'polypeptide(L)'
;ESKGLVLAISEFVVHGSLLEFRKMIKQATGKSALPNYTTYGCHCGVGGKGTPKDATDWCCLHHDCCYSQLMAQKCHVITDRYHYTYRRGVITCPDSWCKRSICECDKATALCMKRNLQSYNKKYRFYSNIKCTGRKPRC
;
A
#
# COMPACT_ATOMS: atom_id res chain seq x y z
N GLU A 1 -17.44 7.82 42.84
CA GLU A 1 -17.65 8.75 41.71
C GLU A 1 -16.45 8.69 40.77
N SER A 2 -16.75 8.67 39.48
CA SER A 2 -15.85 8.42 38.35
C SER A 2 -14.94 9.60 38.03
N LYS A 3 -13.81 9.31 37.35
CA LYS A 3 -13.14 10.03 36.24
C LYS A 3 -11.63 9.84 36.39
N GLY A 4 -10.86 9.33 35.43
CA GLY A 4 -11.13 8.87 34.07
C GLY A 4 -9.85 8.19 33.56
N LEU A 5 -10.01 7.07 32.87
CA LEU A 5 -8.91 6.38 32.21
C LEU A 5 -8.49 7.24 31.01
N VAL A 6 -7.35 7.91 31.10
CA VAL A 6 -6.72 8.55 29.95
C VAL A 6 -6.18 7.44 29.07
N LEU A 7 -6.99 7.00 28.10
CA LEU A 7 -6.51 6.22 26.97
C LEU A 7 -5.56 7.13 26.18
N ALA A 8 -4.26 6.98 26.43
CA ALA A 8 -3.23 7.50 25.54
C ALA A 8 -3.44 6.85 24.18
N ILE A 9 -4.14 7.54 23.31
CA ILE A 9 -4.27 7.17 21.90
C ILE A 9 -2.86 7.26 21.36
N SER A 10 -2.28 6.10 21.07
CA SER A 10 -0.96 5.98 20.44
C SER A 10 -0.91 6.95 19.28
N GLU A 11 0.12 7.79 19.24
CA GLU A 11 0.38 8.72 18.14
C GLU A 11 0.29 7.95 16.82
N PHE A 12 -0.82 8.08 16.11
CA PHE A 12 -0.88 7.67 14.72
C PHE A 12 -0.05 8.69 13.95
N VAL A 13 1.26 8.49 13.94
CA VAL A 13 2.13 9.14 12.95
C VAL A 13 1.68 8.58 11.61
N VAL A 14 0.74 9.27 10.97
CA VAL A 14 0.32 8.93 9.61
C VAL A 14 1.40 9.48 8.70
N HIS A 15 2.47 8.70 8.61
CA HIS A 15 3.68 8.99 7.86
C HIS A 15 3.36 9.35 6.42
N GLY A 16 3.93 10.48 6.02
CA GLY A 16 3.92 11.07 4.70
C GLY A 16 3.42 10.19 3.56
N SER A 17 4.28 9.36 2.98
CA SER A 17 3.99 8.57 1.77
C SER A 17 2.63 7.85 1.76
N LEU A 18 2.19 7.36 2.93
CA LEU A 18 1.03 6.49 3.02
C LEU A 18 -0.27 7.25 2.76
N LEU A 19 -0.35 8.54 3.08
CA LEU A 19 -1.53 9.34 2.77
C LEU A 19 -1.66 9.61 1.27
N GLU A 20 -0.55 9.91 0.58
CA GLU A 20 -0.57 10.07 -0.88
C GLU A 20 -1.00 8.78 -1.55
N PHE A 21 -0.42 7.65 -1.13
CA PHE A 21 -0.77 6.35 -1.67
C PHE A 21 -2.25 6.00 -1.44
N ARG A 22 -2.77 6.24 -0.24
CA ARG A 22 -4.20 6.03 0.09
C ARG A 22 -5.12 6.85 -0.81
N LYS A 23 -4.78 8.13 -1.05
CA LYS A 23 -5.53 9.01 -1.97
C LYS A 23 -5.44 8.50 -3.41
N MET A 24 -4.26 8.07 -3.84
CA MET A 24 -4.02 7.57 -5.19
C MET A 24 -4.80 6.28 -5.48
N ILE A 25 -4.82 5.33 -4.54
CA ILE A 25 -5.67 4.13 -4.61
C ILE A 25 -7.14 4.54 -4.74
N LYS A 26 -7.62 5.49 -3.92
CA LYS A 26 -9.02 5.94 -3.97
C LYS A 26 -9.37 6.55 -5.33
N GLN A 27 -8.50 7.38 -5.89
CA GLN A 27 -8.71 7.99 -7.21
C GLN A 27 -8.67 6.97 -8.35
N ALA A 28 -7.73 6.02 -8.31
CA ALA A 28 -7.56 5.03 -9.38
C ALA A 28 -8.65 3.94 -9.35
N THR A 29 -9.03 3.48 -8.16
CA THR A 29 -9.88 2.28 -7.98
C THR A 29 -11.32 2.61 -7.58
N GLY A 30 -11.59 3.83 -7.10
CA GLY A 30 -12.86 4.21 -6.46
C GLY A 30 -13.06 3.65 -5.05
N LYS A 31 -12.20 2.74 -4.56
CA LYS A 31 -12.28 2.13 -3.22
C LYS A 31 -11.37 2.84 -2.23
N SER A 32 -11.79 2.97 -0.98
CA SER A 32 -10.90 3.47 0.07
C SER A 32 -9.78 2.46 0.34
N ALA A 33 -8.53 2.93 0.45
CA ALA A 33 -7.40 2.07 0.77
C ALA A 33 -7.57 1.33 2.10
N LEU A 34 -8.00 2.05 3.15
CA LEU A 34 -8.48 1.47 4.40
C LEU A 34 -10.01 1.34 4.31
N PRO A 35 -10.61 0.16 4.55
CA PRO A 35 -9.96 -1.12 4.86
C PRO A 35 -9.70 -2.04 3.66
N ASN A 36 -10.00 -1.62 2.43
CA ASN A 36 -10.12 -2.58 1.32
C ASN A 36 -8.79 -3.20 0.87
N TYR A 37 -7.66 -2.52 1.12
CA TYR A 37 -6.34 -2.97 0.64
C TYR A 37 -5.29 -3.06 1.75
N THR A 38 -5.43 -2.36 2.89
CA THR A 38 -4.39 -2.31 3.94
C THR A 38 -4.12 -3.63 4.67
N THR A 39 -5.04 -4.59 4.56
CA THR A 39 -4.95 -5.94 5.17
C THR A 39 -5.51 -6.98 4.20
N TYR A 40 -5.22 -6.80 2.92
CA TYR A 40 -5.74 -7.65 1.86
C TYR A 40 -4.76 -8.78 1.53
N GLY A 41 -5.24 -10.02 1.50
CA GLY A 41 -4.41 -11.17 1.14
C GLY A 41 -3.22 -11.37 2.10
N CYS A 42 -2.05 -11.63 1.54
CA CYS A 42 -0.85 -11.99 2.28
C CYS A 42 0.29 -10.98 2.19
N HIS A 43 0.22 -10.02 1.26
CA HIS A 43 1.27 -9.03 1.00
C HIS A 43 0.75 -7.59 1.05
N CYS A 44 -0.56 -7.33 0.98
CA CYS A 44 -1.05 -5.96 1.14
C CYS A 44 -1.11 -5.57 2.62
N GLY A 45 -0.18 -4.73 3.06
CA GLY A 45 -0.09 -4.23 4.43
C GLY A 45 1.35 -4.19 4.93
N VAL A 46 1.53 -4.29 6.24
CA VAL A 46 2.87 -4.37 6.83
C VAL A 46 3.36 -5.81 6.78
N GLY A 47 4.48 -6.01 6.09
CA GLY A 47 5.09 -7.31 5.89
C GLY A 47 4.35 -8.16 4.85
N GLY A 48 4.88 -9.35 4.59
CA GLY A 48 4.22 -10.30 3.69
C GLY A 48 4.96 -11.62 3.62
N LYS A 49 4.22 -12.72 3.58
CA LYS A 49 4.77 -14.08 3.52
C LYS A 49 3.86 -15.02 2.72
N GLY A 50 4.43 -16.14 2.29
CA GLY A 50 3.67 -17.13 1.54
C GLY A 50 3.29 -16.66 0.13
N THR A 51 2.48 -17.48 -0.54
CA THR A 51 2.04 -17.23 -1.92
C THR A 51 0.93 -16.17 -1.94
N PRO A 52 0.98 -15.18 -2.85
CA PRO A 52 -0.11 -14.22 -3.03
C PRO A 52 -1.44 -14.91 -3.37
N LYS A 53 -2.54 -14.39 -2.81
CA LYS A 53 -3.87 -15.01 -2.90
C LYS A 53 -4.58 -14.78 -4.24
N ASP A 54 -4.37 -13.63 -4.85
CA ASP A 54 -4.93 -13.28 -6.15
C ASP A 54 -4.12 -12.16 -6.81
N ALA A 55 -4.59 -11.69 -7.97
CA ALA A 55 -3.90 -10.64 -8.73
C ALA A 55 -3.79 -9.29 -7.97
N THR A 56 -4.71 -8.98 -7.05
CA THR A 56 -4.58 -7.79 -6.19
C THR A 56 -3.45 -7.97 -5.20
N ASP A 57 -3.35 -9.14 -4.57
CA ASP A 57 -2.28 -9.46 -3.63
C ASP A 57 -0.90 -9.52 -4.32
N TRP A 58 -0.86 -9.95 -5.59
CA TRP A 58 0.33 -9.83 -6.43
C TRP A 58 0.76 -8.38 -6.63
N CYS A 59 -0.17 -7.42 -6.82
CA CYS A 59 0.21 -6.00 -6.91
C CYS A 59 0.98 -5.55 -5.66
N CYS A 60 0.58 -6.03 -4.48
CA CYS A 60 1.22 -5.68 -3.22
C CYS A 60 2.58 -6.35 -3.03
N LEU A 61 2.76 -7.59 -3.50
CA LEU A 61 4.11 -8.19 -3.54
C LEU A 61 5.07 -7.36 -4.40
N HIS A 62 4.62 -6.90 -5.57
CA HIS A 62 5.47 -6.05 -6.43
C HIS A 62 5.76 -4.69 -5.78
N HIS A 63 4.80 -4.14 -5.03
CA HIS A 63 4.97 -2.92 -4.24
C HIS A 63 6.05 -3.10 -3.17
N ASP A 64 5.98 -4.18 -2.39
CA ASP A 64 6.99 -4.59 -1.40
C ASP A 64 8.38 -4.67 -2.05
N CYS A 65 8.48 -5.30 -3.22
CA CYS A 65 9.74 -5.40 -3.97
C CYS A 65 10.29 -4.03 -4.37
N CYS A 66 9.43 -3.16 -4.91
CA CYS A 66 9.79 -1.80 -5.30
C CYS A 66 10.31 -1.00 -4.10
N TYR A 67 9.57 -1.05 -2.98
CA TYR A 67 9.97 -0.39 -1.74
C TYR A 67 11.27 -0.95 -1.18
N SER A 68 11.48 -2.27 -1.24
CA SER A 68 12.72 -2.89 -0.77
C SER A 68 13.95 -2.41 -1.54
N GLN A 69 13.83 -2.26 -2.86
CA GLN A 69 14.89 -1.70 -3.70
C GLN A 69 15.19 -0.24 -3.36
N LEU A 70 14.16 0.59 -3.15
CA LEU A 70 14.34 1.99 -2.79
C LEU A 70 14.93 2.17 -1.38
N MET A 71 14.56 1.31 -0.42
CA MET A 71 15.18 1.29 0.90
C MET A 71 16.67 0.90 0.81
N ALA A 72 17.04 -0.05 -0.06
CA ALA A 72 18.43 -0.39 -0.31
C ALA A 72 19.23 0.80 -0.88
N GLN A 73 18.55 1.66 -1.65
CA GLN A 73 19.09 2.91 -2.17
C GLN A 73 18.91 4.12 -1.22
N LYS A 74 18.62 3.86 0.06
CA LYS A 74 18.52 4.87 1.13
C LYS A 74 17.36 5.87 1.03
N CYS A 75 16.30 5.54 0.28
CA CYS A 75 15.05 6.32 0.34
C CYS A 75 14.21 5.93 1.57
N HIS A 76 13.50 6.90 2.16
CA HIS A 76 12.63 6.64 3.31
C HIS A 76 11.19 6.42 2.84
N VAL A 77 10.92 5.26 2.24
CA VAL A 77 9.66 4.93 1.54
C VAL A 77 8.38 5.08 2.37
N ILE A 78 8.47 5.06 3.70
CA ILE A 78 7.33 5.26 4.60
C ILE A 78 7.14 6.74 4.94
N THR A 79 8.22 7.49 5.19
CA THR A 79 8.16 8.84 5.75
C THR A 79 8.26 9.93 4.69
N ASP A 80 8.92 9.67 3.57
CA ASP A 80 9.13 10.63 2.50
C ASP A 80 7.80 10.99 1.83
N ARG A 81 7.41 12.24 2.01
CA ARG A 81 6.30 12.89 1.34
C ARG A 81 6.63 13.16 -0.12
N TYR A 82 5.72 12.82 -1.01
CA TYR A 82 5.81 13.17 -2.42
C TYR A 82 4.57 13.94 -2.92
N HIS A 83 4.72 14.61 -4.05
CA HIS A 83 3.67 15.24 -4.82
C HIS A 83 3.34 14.36 -6.02
N TYR A 84 2.06 14.33 -6.36
CA TYR A 84 1.59 13.72 -7.60
C TYR A 84 0.39 14.49 -8.15
N THR A 85 0.13 14.34 -9.44
CA THR A 85 -1.13 14.81 -10.03
C THR A 85 -1.97 13.64 -10.52
N TYR A 86 -3.29 13.78 -10.47
CA TYR A 86 -4.23 12.84 -11.06
C TYR A 86 -5.19 13.60 -11.98
N ARG A 87 -5.02 13.45 -13.29
CA ARG A 87 -5.86 14.13 -14.30
C ARG A 87 -6.32 13.12 -15.34
N ARG A 88 -7.64 12.97 -15.49
CA ARG A 88 -8.27 12.07 -16.48
C ARG A 88 -7.68 10.64 -16.46
N GLY A 89 -7.41 10.11 -15.27
CA GLY A 89 -6.84 8.77 -15.10
C GLY A 89 -5.32 8.67 -15.26
N VAL A 90 -4.62 9.77 -15.54
CA VAL A 90 -3.17 9.82 -15.64
C VAL A 90 -2.56 10.31 -14.32
N ILE A 91 -1.57 9.57 -13.82
CA ILE A 91 -0.77 9.92 -12.63
C ILE A 91 0.62 10.36 -13.04
N THR A 92 1.07 11.52 -12.56
CA THR A 92 2.44 12.02 -12.76
C THR A 92 3.16 12.26 -11.44
N CYS A 93 4.47 12.02 -11.43
CA CYS A 93 5.35 12.07 -10.26
C CYS A 93 6.51 13.06 -10.50
N PRO A 94 6.34 14.37 -10.26
CA PRO A 94 7.31 15.38 -10.70
C PRO A 94 8.56 15.53 -9.81
N ASP A 95 8.59 14.94 -8.62
CA ASP A 95 9.59 15.22 -7.58
C ASP A 95 11.03 14.79 -7.89
N SER A 96 11.94 15.05 -6.93
CA SER A 96 13.30 14.52 -6.89
C SER A 96 13.32 12.98 -6.80
N TRP A 97 14.49 12.40 -7.09
CA TRP A 97 14.63 10.97 -7.37
C TRP A 97 13.96 10.03 -6.34
N CYS A 98 14.24 10.11 -5.03
CA CYS A 98 13.58 9.23 -4.05
C CYS A 98 12.05 9.38 -4.03
N LYS A 99 11.56 10.62 -3.92
CA LYS A 99 10.12 10.93 -3.86
C LYS A 99 9.40 10.51 -5.13
N ARG A 100 10.02 10.75 -6.30
CA ARG A 100 9.52 10.31 -7.61
C ARG A 100 9.45 8.80 -7.68
N SER A 101 10.51 8.10 -7.28
CA SER A 101 10.54 6.64 -7.32
C SER A 101 9.50 6.01 -6.40
N ILE A 102 9.29 6.56 -5.20
CA ILE A 102 8.20 6.14 -4.29
C ILE A 102 6.84 6.34 -4.97
N CYS A 103 6.61 7.53 -5.53
CA CYS A 103 5.38 7.85 -6.26
C CYS A 103 5.14 6.90 -7.45
N GLU A 104 6.17 6.51 -8.20
CA GLU A 104 6.05 5.56 -9.31
C GLU A 104 5.77 4.13 -8.82
N CYS A 105 6.35 3.69 -7.70
CA CYS A 105 5.97 2.43 -7.04
C CYS A 105 4.48 2.44 -6.67
N ASP A 106 4.01 3.51 -6.03
CA ASP A 106 2.62 3.66 -5.58
C ASP A 106 1.64 3.73 -6.76
N LYS A 107 2.02 4.46 -7.82
CA LYS A 107 1.28 4.56 -9.08
C LYS A 107 1.15 3.21 -9.76
N ALA A 108 2.24 2.45 -9.86
CA ALA A 108 2.22 1.12 -10.44
C ALA A 108 1.24 0.22 -9.68
N THR A 109 1.28 0.24 -8.35
CA THR A 109 0.38 -0.54 -7.49
C THR A 109 -1.08 -0.10 -7.62
N ALA A 110 -1.36 1.20 -7.58
CA ALA A 110 -2.73 1.72 -7.71
C ALA A 110 -3.34 1.37 -9.07
N LEU A 111 -2.56 1.45 -10.16
CA LEU A 111 -3.00 1.05 -11.49
C LEU A 111 -3.13 -0.47 -11.63
N CYS A 112 -2.25 -1.25 -11.01
CA CYS A 112 -2.39 -2.70 -10.92
C CYS A 112 -3.69 -3.10 -10.21
N MET A 113 -4.01 -2.48 -9.07
CA MET A 113 -5.27 -2.69 -8.36
C MET A 113 -6.48 -2.29 -9.21
N LYS A 114 -6.39 -1.16 -9.94
CA LYS A 114 -7.45 -0.73 -10.87
C LYS A 114 -7.73 -1.78 -11.96
N ARG A 115 -6.69 -2.35 -12.56
CA ARG A 115 -6.82 -3.41 -13.59
C ARG A 115 -7.47 -4.67 -13.03
N ASN A 116 -7.22 -4.99 -11.77
CA ASN A 116 -7.71 -6.19 -11.10
C ASN A 116 -9.01 -5.98 -10.30
N LEU A 117 -9.76 -4.90 -10.57
CA LEU A 117 -11.03 -4.62 -9.87
C LEU A 117 -12.08 -5.71 -10.05
N GLN A 118 -12.13 -6.36 -11.22
CA GLN A 118 -13.09 -7.41 -11.53
C GLN A 118 -12.82 -8.71 -10.77
N SER A 119 -11.54 -9.02 -10.53
CA SER A 119 -11.12 -10.20 -9.76
C SER A 119 -10.93 -9.91 -8.27
N TYR A 120 -11.20 -8.67 -7.80
CA TYR A 120 -11.09 -8.31 -6.40
C TYR A 120 -12.05 -9.15 -5.55
N ASN A 121 -11.51 -9.87 -4.57
CA ASN A 121 -12.26 -10.79 -3.73
C ASN A 121 -12.35 -10.29 -2.28
N LYS A 122 -13.57 -9.89 -1.87
CA LYS A 122 -13.84 -9.41 -0.51
C LYS A 122 -13.46 -10.41 0.60
N LYS A 123 -13.37 -11.72 0.31
CA LYS A 123 -12.90 -12.75 1.25
C LYS A 123 -11.47 -12.52 1.74
N TYR A 124 -10.64 -11.89 0.92
CA TYR A 124 -9.26 -11.60 1.27
C TYR A 124 -9.08 -10.24 1.94
N ARG A 125 -10.15 -9.45 2.13
CA ARG A 125 -10.10 -8.26 2.98
C ARG A 125 -10.03 -8.68 4.45
N PHE A 126 -9.14 -8.07 5.23
CA PHE A 126 -8.85 -8.48 6.62
C PHE A 126 -8.33 -9.92 6.72
N TYR A 127 -7.55 -10.37 5.74
CA TYR A 127 -7.03 -11.72 5.72
C TYR A 127 -5.90 -11.87 6.76
N SER A 128 -5.98 -12.93 7.57
CA SER A 128 -4.98 -13.17 8.61
C SER A 128 -3.69 -13.71 8.02
N ASN A 129 -2.57 -13.04 8.28
CA ASN A 129 -1.24 -13.48 7.86
C ASN A 129 -0.87 -14.88 8.38
N ILE A 130 -1.51 -15.39 9.44
CA ILE A 130 -1.31 -16.76 9.93
C ILE A 130 -1.75 -17.79 8.86
N LYS A 131 -2.76 -17.46 8.04
CA LYS A 131 -3.30 -18.30 6.97
C LYS A 131 -2.50 -18.18 5.65
N CYS A 132 -1.37 -17.46 5.67
CA CYS A 132 -0.48 -17.32 4.53
C CYS A 132 0.58 -18.42 4.59
N THR A 133 0.50 -19.33 3.62
CA THR A 133 1.34 -20.52 3.49
C THR A 133 2.02 -20.52 2.12
N GLY A 134 2.95 -21.45 1.91
CA GLY A 134 3.75 -21.52 0.69
C GLY A 134 5.00 -20.65 0.75
N ARG A 135 5.71 -20.55 -0.39
CA ARG A 135 6.95 -19.76 -0.49
C ARG A 135 6.62 -18.36 -1.02
N LYS A 136 7.16 -17.32 -0.36
CA LYS A 136 7.11 -15.95 -0.88
C LYS A 136 7.91 -15.92 -2.19
N PRO A 137 7.31 -15.51 -3.32
CA PRO A 137 8.07 -15.33 -4.56
C PRO A 137 9.15 -14.26 -4.34
N ARG A 138 10.28 -14.43 -5.03
CA ARG A 138 11.38 -13.48 -4.96
C ARG A 138 11.05 -12.23 -5.77
N CYS A 139 11.57 -11.12 -5.29
CA CYS A 139 11.96 -10.00 -6.14
C CYS A 139 13.23 -10.42 -6.90
#